data_AF-G3VX59-F1
#
_entry.id   AF-G3VX59-F1
#
_cell.length_a   1.000
_cell.length_b   1.000
_cell.length_c   1.000
_cell.angle_alpha   90.00
_cell.angle_beta   90.00
_cell.angle_gamma   90.00
#
_symmetry.space_group_name_H-M   'P 1'
#
loop_
_entity.id
_entity.type
_entity.pdbx_description
1 polymer ?
#
loop_
_entity_poly.entity_id
_entity_poly.type
_entity_poly.pdbx_seq_one_letter_code
_entity_poly.pdbx_strand_id
1 'polypeptide(L)'
;MSSFVGHLFPGLAFIFLGIYYAVLTSLALLRGQRLLFLPLPPRNKRPWGWLQQLPAEGVGKTVCGVSGLIGTFFIPLGSNRFAMIDWEDPAQPFLHHNSWQHMTMYSFLLLSGLVDMVSRCCLARQQVKLEQATWALSFHGVALLFVSHLQGKDALETRAHLLVVLPLVLAGLVLTIELWFPDQPVLWVLKAWMTLQFGSWFIQIGSFLYSPITGHPWRADKPGDVMFLTTFFCWHLIANALLIAAIYGLCVLWHQRHPPQQGAKGAGYQLCPTDSASEELKKTQRSGREGLP
;
A
#
# COMPACT_ATOMS: atom_id res chain seq x y z
N MET A 1 14.53 7.42 -12.80
CA MET A 1 15.39 8.29 -13.62
C MET A 1 16.50 8.79 -12.72
N SER A 2 17.74 8.87 -13.21
CA SER A 2 18.87 9.37 -12.44
C SER A 2 18.82 10.90 -12.25
N SER A 3 17.83 11.38 -11.50
CA SER A 3 17.64 12.79 -11.18
C SER A 3 17.01 12.96 -9.80
N PHE A 4 17.14 14.16 -9.21
CA PHE A 4 16.48 14.50 -7.96
C PHE A 4 14.96 14.28 -8.03
N VAL A 5 14.33 14.78 -9.09
CA VAL A 5 12.88 14.64 -9.31
C VAL A 5 12.49 13.16 -9.46
N GLY A 6 13.33 12.36 -10.12
CA GLY A 6 13.14 10.93 -10.27
C GLY A 6 13.17 10.14 -8.95
N HIS A 7 13.75 10.71 -7.90
CA HIS A 7 13.76 10.17 -6.53
C HIS A 7 12.67 10.78 -5.66
N LEU A 8 12.47 12.10 -5.76
CA LEU A 8 11.48 12.82 -4.96
C LEU A 8 10.05 12.35 -5.24
N PHE A 9 9.67 12.23 -6.51
CA PHE A 9 8.30 11.85 -6.90
C PHE A 9 7.87 10.49 -6.34
N PRO A 10 8.55 9.37 -6.64
CA PRO A 10 8.19 8.08 -6.05
C PRO A 10 8.37 8.09 -4.53
N GLY A 11 9.39 8.76 -3.99
CA GLY A 11 9.59 8.87 -2.55
C GLY A 11 8.38 9.46 -1.82
N LEU A 12 7.83 10.57 -2.33
CA LEU A 12 6.62 11.19 -1.80
C LEU A 12 5.39 10.29 -1.94
N ALA A 13 5.21 9.64 -3.10
CA ALA A 13 4.09 8.73 -3.32
C ALA A 13 4.07 7.60 -2.28
N PHE A 14 5.23 7.01 -1.97
CA PHE A 14 5.36 5.97 -0.95
C PHE A 14 5.21 6.51 0.48
N ILE A 15 5.65 7.75 0.77
CA ILE A 15 5.36 8.37 2.08
C ILE A 15 3.86 8.54 2.28
N PHE A 16 3.14 9.12 1.30
CA PHE A 16 1.69 9.30 1.40
C PHE A 16 0.97 7.96 1.55
N LEU A 17 1.38 6.94 0.80
CA LEU A 17 0.84 5.58 0.92
C LEU A 17 1.13 4.96 2.29
N GLY A 18 2.33 5.16 2.83
CA GLY A 18 2.73 4.68 4.15
C GLY A 18 1.93 5.33 5.27
N ILE A 19 1.71 6.66 5.21
CA ILE A 19 0.84 7.39 6.14
C ILE A 19 -0.60 6.87 6.03
N TYR A 20 -1.10 6.68 4.81
CA TYR A 20 -2.43 6.11 4.57
C TYR A 20 -2.59 4.73 5.22
N TYR A 21 -1.63 3.81 5.04
CA TYR A 21 -1.66 2.51 5.69
C TYR A 21 -1.52 2.61 7.22
N ALA A 22 -0.74 3.56 7.74
CA ALA A 22 -0.62 3.77 9.18
C ALA A 22 -1.94 4.23 9.81
N VAL A 23 -2.65 5.17 9.17
CA VAL A 23 -3.98 5.63 9.61
C VAL A 23 -4.99 4.48 9.55
N LEU A 24 -5.04 3.75 8.43
CA LEU A 24 -5.96 2.60 8.30
C LEU A 24 -5.70 1.53 9.35
N THR A 25 -4.44 1.18 9.57
CA THR A 25 -4.04 0.18 10.57
C THR A 25 -4.45 0.64 11.96
N SER A 26 -4.23 1.91 12.29
CA SER A 26 -4.62 2.49 13.58
C SER A 26 -6.12 2.43 13.80
N LEU A 27 -6.93 2.81 12.80
CA LEU A 27 -8.39 2.74 12.88
C LEU A 27 -8.90 1.30 12.94
N ALA A 28 -8.29 0.37 12.19
CA ALA A 28 -8.65 -1.05 12.21
C ALA A 28 -8.39 -1.67 13.59
N LEU A 29 -7.24 -1.37 14.19
CA LEU A 29 -6.90 -1.78 15.55
C LEU A 29 -7.89 -1.25 16.59
N LEU A 30 -8.22 0.04 16.54
CA LEU A 30 -9.17 0.65 17.48
C LEU A 30 -10.59 0.08 17.37
N ARG A 31 -10.97 -0.35 16.16
CA ARG A 31 -12.29 -0.93 15.88
C ARG A 31 -12.33 -2.45 16.05
N GLY A 32 -11.22 -3.10 16.43
CA GLY A 32 -11.13 -4.56 16.54
C GLY A 32 -11.42 -5.28 15.21
N GLN A 33 -11.05 -4.68 14.08
CA GLN A 33 -11.27 -5.27 12.76
C GLN A 33 -10.32 -6.46 12.55
N ARG A 34 -10.84 -7.52 11.92
CA ARG A 34 -10.05 -8.70 11.50
C ARG A 34 -9.37 -8.57 10.14
N LEU A 35 -9.71 -7.53 9.38
CA LEU A 35 -9.18 -7.29 8.06
C LEU A 35 -8.89 -5.80 7.94
N LEU A 36 -7.69 -5.45 7.45
CA LEU A 36 -7.31 -4.06 7.22
C LEU A 36 -8.20 -3.36 6.19
N PHE A 37 -8.56 -4.09 5.13
CA PHE A 37 -9.49 -3.65 4.10
C PHE A 37 -10.72 -4.54 4.12
N LEU A 38 -11.89 -3.96 4.40
CA LEU A 38 -13.14 -4.70 4.29
C LEU A 38 -13.49 -4.91 2.81
N PRO A 39 -13.78 -6.15 2.36
CA PRO A 39 -14.22 -6.40 1.01
C PRO A 39 -15.49 -5.61 0.69
N LEU A 40 -15.52 -5.02 -0.51
CA LEU A 40 -16.70 -4.30 -0.98
C LEU A 40 -17.86 -5.29 -1.24
N PRO A 41 -19.12 -4.88 -1.03
CA PRO A 41 -20.27 -5.70 -1.39
C PRO A 41 -20.28 -6.00 -2.90
N PRO A 42 -21.02 -7.04 -3.35
CA PRO A 42 -21.17 -7.37 -4.76
C PRO A 42 -21.63 -6.17 -5.58
N ARG A 43 -21.20 -6.07 -6.84
CA ARG A 43 -21.41 -4.86 -7.66
C ARG A 43 -22.88 -4.47 -7.78
N ASN A 44 -23.79 -5.43 -7.85
CA ASN A 44 -25.24 -5.20 -7.93
C ASN A 44 -25.86 -4.58 -6.67
N LYS A 45 -25.14 -4.58 -5.53
CA LYS A 45 -25.58 -3.98 -4.26
C LYS A 45 -24.85 -2.68 -3.92
N ARG A 46 -24.00 -2.16 -4.81
CA ARG A 46 -23.26 -0.92 -4.58
C ARG A 46 -24.09 0.31 -4.98
N PRO A 47 -23.92 1.46 -4.31
CA PRO A 47 -24.52 2.71 -4.74
C PRO A 47 -24.16 3.03 -6.20
N TRP A 48 -25.11 3.59 -6.94
CA TRP A 48 -24.95 3.90 -8.35
C TRP A 48 -24.08 5.16 -8.50
N GLY A 49 -22.80 4.96 -8.83
CA GLY A 49 -21.86 6.05 -9.07
C GLY A 49 -20.50 5.50 -9.46
N TRP A 50 -20.16 5.54 -10.76
CA TRP A 50 -18.87 5.05 -11.26
C TRP A 50 -17.68 5.73 -10.55
N LEU A 51 -17.81 7.01 -10.21
CA LEU A 51 -16.79 7.77 -9.48
C LEU A 51 -16.60 7.31 -8.03
N GLN A 52 -17.65 6.81 -7.37
CA GLN A 52 -17.55 6.24 -6.01
C GLN A 52 -16.98 4.80 -6.01
N GLN A 53 -16.94 4.15 -7.18
CA GLN A 53 -16.45 2.79 -7.34
C GLN A 53 -14.96 2.72 -7.71
N LEU A 54 -14.36 3.85 -8.10
CA LEU A 54 -12.96 3.93 -8.47
C LEU A 54 -12.06 3.75 -7.24
N PRO A 55 -11.19 2.72 -7.19
CA PRO A 55 -10.22 2.59 -6.11
C PRO A 55 -9.17 3.70 -6.21
N ALA A 56 -9.16 4.62 -5.25
CA ALA A 56 -8.14 5.66 -5.18
C ALA A 56 -6.70 5.10 -5.25
N GLU A 57 -6.45 3.97 -4.60
CA GLU A 57 -5.15 3.27 -4.65
C GLU A 57 -4.83 2.75 -6.07
N GLY A 58 -5.77 2.07 -6.72
CA GLY A 58 -5.59 1.55 -8.08
C GLY A 58 -5.42 2.65 -9.13
N VAL A 59 -6.18 3.74 -9.00
CA VAL A 59 -6.02 4.94 -9.83
C VAL A 59 -4.64 5.56 -9.59
N GLY A 60 -4.23 5.74 -8.33
CA GLY A 60 -2.93 6.27 -7.97
C GLY A 60 -1.77 5.47 -8.56
N LYS A 61 -1.81 4.14 -8.41
CA LYS A 61 -0.82 3.21 -9.00
C LYS A 61 -0.78 3.34 -10.53
N THR A 62 -1.95 3.36 -11.18
CA THR A 62 -2.06 3.48 -12.65
C THR A 62 -1.49 4.79 -13.15
N VAL A 63 -1.87 5.92 -12.54
CA VAL A 63 -1.37 7.25 -12.89
C VAL A 63 0.15 7.31 -12.70
N CYS A 64 0.65 6.86 -11.54
CA CYS A 64 2.10 6.84 -11.29
C CYS A 64 2.86 5.95 -12.28
N GLY A 65 2.32 4.77 -12.61
CA GLY A 65 2.89 3.87 -13.60
C GLY A 65 2.96 4.49 -15.00
N VAL A 66 1.86 5.08 -15.47
CA VAL A 66 1.82 5.78 -16.77
C VAL A 66 2.76 6.97 -16.79
N SER A 67 2.74 7.84 -15.78
CA SER A 67 3.65 8.99 -15.68
C SER A 67 5.12 8.55 -15.65
N GLY A 68 5.43 7.46 -14.94
CA GLY A 68 6.78 6.89 -14.90
C GLY A 68 7.24 6.33 -16.24
N LEU A 69 6.36 5.65 -16.98
CA LEU A 69 6.64 5.16 -18.34
C LEU A 69 6.91 6.32 -19.30
N ILE A 70 6.05 7.34 -19.28
CA ILE A 70 6.23 8.54 -20.11
C ILE A 70 7.55 9.23 -19.75
N GLY A 71 7.81 9.44 -18.46
CA GLY A 71 9.05 10.05 -18.00
C GLY A 71 10.28 9.28 -18.49
N THR A 72 10.27 7.96 -18.35
CA THR A 72 11.40 7.09 -18.67
C THR A 72 11.88 7.17 -20.13
N PHE A 73 10.94 7.33 -21.07
CA PHE A 73 11.25 7.35 -22.50
C PHE A 73 11.29 8.73 -23.13
N PHE A 74 10.54 9.70 -22.58
CA PHE A 74 10.33 10.99 -23.24
C PHE A 74 10.91 12.18 -22.48
N ILE A 75 11.51 11.98 -21.29
CA ILE A 75 12.15 13.06 -20.53
C ILE A 75 13.68 12.86 -20.51
N PRO A 76 14.48 13.90 -20.83
CA PRO A 76 14.07 15.22 -21.34
C PRO A 76 13.45 15.13 -22.75
N LEU A 77 12.53 16.06 -23.06
CA LEU A 77 11.81 16.07 -24.34
C LEU A 77 12.80 16.04 -25.51
N GLY A 78 12.57 15.14 -26.47
CA GLY A 78 13.43 14.91 -27.62
C GLY A 78 14.42 13.76 -27.46
N SER A 79 14.65 13.23 -26.26
CA SER A 79 15.37 11.97 -26.12
C SER A 79 14.40 10.82 -26.42
N ASN A 80 14.56 10.13 -27.55
CA ASN A 80 13.85 8.87 -27.80
C ASN A 80 14.73 7.70 -27.36
N ARG A 81 14.37 7.05 -26.24
CA ARG A 81 15.14 5.93 -25.68
C ARG A 81 14.50 4.56 -25.93
N PHE A 82 13.68 4.43 -26.97
CA PHE A 82 13.03 3.16 -27.34
C PHE A 82 13.94 2.16 -28.05
N ALA A 83 15.11 2.58 -28.55
CA ALA A 83 16.05 1.64 -29.13
C ALA A 83 16.58 0.70 -28.03
N MET A 84 16.42 -0.61 -28.23
CA MET A 84 16.93 -1.63 -27.31
C MET A 84 18.31 -2.14 -27.71
N ILE A 85 18.52 -2.31 -29.01
CA ILE A 85 19.75 -2.82 -29.61
C ILE A 85 20.18 -1.81 -30.65
N ASP A 86 21.47 -1.51 -30.69
CA ASP A 86 22.07 -0.80 -31.81
C ASP A 86 22.23 -1.77 -32.98
N TRP A 87 21.34 -1.69 -33.97
CA TRP A 87 21.41 -2.55 -35.15
C TRP A 87 22.46 -2.08 -36.16
N GLU A 88 23.01 -0.87 -36.00
CA GLU A 88 24.01 -0.28 -36.88
C GLU A 88 25.43 -0.69 -36.47
N ASP A 89 25.65 -0.93 -35.17
CA ASP A 89 26.92 -1.46 -34.65
C ASP A 89 27.01 -3.00 -34.89
N PRO A 90 28.10 -3.51 -35.52
CA PRO A 90 28.33 -4.95 -35.66
C PRO A 90 28.32 -5.74 -34.34
N ALA A 91 28.66 -5.11 -33.21
CA ALA A 91 28.65 -5.73 -31.90
C ALA A 91 27.24 -5.82 -31.28
N GLN A 92 26.26 -5.11 -31.85
CA GLN A 92 24.85 -5.08 -31.42
C GLN A 92 24.67 -4.89 -29.91
N PRO A 93 25.30 -3.88 -29.28
CA PRO A 93 25.19 -3.67 -27.85
C PRO A 93 23.76 -3.27 -27.45
N PHE A 94 23.38 -3.65 -26.23
CA PHE A 94 22.15 -3.17 -25.62
C PHE A 94 22.26 -1.69 -25.25
N LEU A 95 21.32 -0.89 -25.72
CA LEU A 95 21.22 0.54 -25.44
C LEU A 95 20.27 0.82 -24.28
N HIS A 96 20.48 1.96 -23.62
CA HIS A 96 19.56 2.53 -22.63
C HIS A 96 19.08 1.56 -21.52
N HIS A 97 19.93 0.64 -21.07
CA HIS A 97 19.60 -0.37 -20.05
C HIS A 97 18.88 0.21 -18.82
N ASN A 98 19.29 1.40 -18.35
CA ASN A 98 18.67 2.09 -17.22
C ASN A 98 17.21 2.48 -17.52
N SER A 99 16.92 2.99 -18.73
CA SER A 99 15.55 3.30 -19.14
C SER A 99 14.70 2.04 -19.25
N TRP A 100 15.22 0.94 -19.79
CA TRP A 100 14.49 -0.33 -19.87
C TRP A 100 14.17 -0.94 -18.49
N GLN A 101 15.11 -0.85 -17.54
CA GLN A 101 14.86 -1.25 -16.16
C GLN A 101 13.76 -0.41 -15.50
N HIS A 102 13.81 0.92 -15.63
CA HIS A 102 12.76 1.79 -15.10
C HIS A 102 11.40 1.53 -15.75
N MET A 103 11.37 1.30 -17.06
CA MET A 103 10.15 0.92 -17.78
C MET A 103 9.54 -0.35 -17.20
N THR A 104 10.36 -1.35 -16.89
CA THR A 104 9.89 -2.62 -16.31
C THR A 104 9.39 -2.41 -14.88
N MET A 105 10.09 -1.61 -14.07
CA MET A 105 9.62 -1.24 -12.71
C MET A 105 8.25 -0.55 -12.76
N TYR A 106 8.07 0.45 -13.62
CA TYR A 106 6.79 1.16 -13.75
C TYR A 106 5.69 0.30 -14.37
N SER A 107 6.04 -0.67 -15.21
CA SER A 107 5.09 -1.64 -15.77
C SER A 107 4.51 -2.55 -14.70
N PHE A 108 5.32 -3.00 -13.73
CA PHE A 108 4.83 -3.74 -12.57
C PHE A 108 3.85 -2.92 -11.72
N LEU A 109 4.13 -1.64 -11.53
CA LEU A 109 3.24 -0.72 -10.81
C LEU A 109 1.91 -0.49 -11.58
N LEU A 110 2.01 -0.26 -12.89
CA LEU A 110 0.87 -0.09 -13.77
C LEU A 110 -0.02 -1.34 -13.77
N LEU A 111 0.58 -2.52 -13.90
CA LEU A 111 -0.15 -3.80 -13.87
C LEU A 111 -0.94 -3.95 -12.56
N SER A 112 -0.33 -3.66 -11.40
CA SER A 112 -1.06 -3.69 -10.12
C SER A 112 -2.21 -2.69 -10.09
N GLY A 113 -2.01 -1.46 -10.57
CA GLY A 113 -3.09 -0.47 -10.62
C GLY A 113 -4.25 -0.89 -11.51
N LEU A 114 -3.96 -1.46 -12.68
CA LEU A 114 -4.98 -1.97 -13.60
C LEU A 114 -5.73 -3.16 -13.00
N VAL A 115 -5.04 -4.09 -12.33
CA VAL A 115 -5.68 -5.22 -11.64
C VAL A 115 -6.62 -4.72 -10.54
N ASP A 116 -6.21 -3.73 -9.73
CA ASP A 116 -7.06 -3.10 -8.71
C ASP A 116 -8.34 -2.50 -9.32
N MET A 117 -8.20 -1.78 -10.43
CA MET A 117 -9.32 -1.16 -11.15
C MET A 117 -10.25 -2.21 -11.77
N VAL A 118 -9.71 -3.19 -12.50
CA VAL A 118 -10.51 -4.26 -13.14
C VAL A 118 -11.24 -5.09 -12.09
N SER A 119 -10.55 -5.46 -11.00
CA SER A 119 -11.12 -6.24 -9.90
C SER A 119 -12.32 -5.55 -9.27
N ARG A 120 -12.26 -4.22 -9.07
CA ARG A 120 -13.32 -3.49 -8.38
C ARG A 120 -14.40 -2.94 -9.29
N CYS A 121 -14.06 -2.49 -10.51
CA CYS A 121 -14.97 -1.81 -11.42
C CYS A 121 -15.57 -2.74 -12.47
N CYS A 122 -14.82 -3.74 -12.95
CA CYS A 122 -15.24 -4.58 -14.07
C CYS A 122 -15.86 -5.89 -13.60
N LEU A 123 -15.25 -6.56 -12.60
CA LEU A 123 -15.72 -7.86 -12.12
C LEU A 123 -16.99 -7.76 -11.26
N ALA A 124 -17.82 -8.80 -11.31
CA ALA A 124 -19.04 -8.90 -10.49
C ALA A 124 -18.73 -8.95 -8.99
N ARG A 125 -17.59 -9.56 -8.63
CA ARG A 125 -17.07 -9.66 -7.27
C ARG A 125 -15.59 -9.29 -7.25
N GLN A 126 -15.24 -8.44 -6.28
CA GLN A 126 -13.86 -8.03 -6.02
C GLN A 126 -12.96 -9.24 -5.74
N GLN A 127 -11.82 -9.31 -6.40
CA GLN A 127 -10.79 -10.33 -6.24
C GLN A 127 -9.63 -9.81 -5.38
N VAL A 128 -9.88 -9.64 -4.08
CA VAL A 128 -8.90 -9.07 -3.12
C VAL A 128 -7.56 -9.82 -3.13
N LYS A 129 -7.59 -11.15 -3.26
CA LYS A 129 -6.36 -11.96 -3.33
C LYS A 129 -5.54 -11.66 -4.58
N LEU A 130 -6.19 -11.38 -5.71
CA LEU A 130 -5.50 -11.05 -6.96
C LEU A 130 -4.89 -9.64 -6.87
N GLU A 131 -5.64 -8.66 -6.37
CA GLU A 131 -5.15 -7.29 -6.10
C GLU A 131 -3.85 -7.33 -5.28
N GLN A 132 -3.90 -8.08 -4.17
CA GLN A 132 -2.76 -8.21 -3.28
C GLN A 132 -1.60 -9.03 -3.86
N ALA A 133 -1.89 -10.09 -4.63
CA ALA A 133 -0.85 -10.90 -5.27
C ALA A 133 -0.09 -10.10 -6.33
N THR A 134 -0.79 -9.30 -7.14
CA THR A 134 -0.14 -8.42 -8.10
C THR A 134 0.65 -7.32 -7.41
N TRP A 135 0.16 -6.79 -6.28
CA TRP A 135 0.91 -5.83 -5.50
C TRP A 135 2.21 -6.44 -4.93
N ALA A 136 2.14 -7.63 -4.34
CA ALA A 136 3.31 -8.37 -3.89
C ALA A 136 4.28 -8.63 -5.06
N LEU A 137 3.78 -9.07 -6.22
CA LEU A 137 4.59 -9.29 -7.42
C LEU A 137 5.36 -8.02 -7.83
N SER A 138 4.73 -6.85 -7.75
CA SER A 138 5.40 -5.58 -8.07
C SER A 138 6.61 -5.34 -7.16
N PHE A 139 6.49 -5.58 -5.85
CA PHE A 139 7.63 -5.43 -4.93
C PHE A 139 8.77 -6.41 -5.22
N HIS A 140 8.45 -7.69 -5.47
CA HIS A 140 9.48 -8.69 -5.80
C HIS A 140 10.15 -8.40 -7.14
N GLY A 141 9.39 -8.01 -8.16
CA GLY A 141 9.91 -7.65 -9.48
C GLY A 141 10.83 -6.43 -9.42
N VAL A 142 10.43 -5.39 -8.69
CA VAL A 142 11.28 -4.20 -8.48
C VAL A 142 12.54 -4.55 -7.69
N ALA A 143 12.43 -5.34 -6.61
CA ALA A 143 13.59 -5.79 -5.83
C ALA A 143 14.59 -6.59 -6.69
N LEU A 144 14.09 -7.48 -7.56
CA LEU A 144 14.94 -8.24 -8.49
C LEU A 144 15.65 -7.31 -9.48
N LEU A 145 14.95 -6.34 -10.06
CA LEU A 145 15.55 -5.37 -10.97
C LEU A 145 16.64 -4.54 -10.30
N PHE A 146 16.50 -4.26 -9.00
CA PHE A 146 17.54 -3.56 -8.24
C PHE A 146 18.87 -4.31 -8.19
N VAL A 147 18.89 -5.65 -8.25
CA VAL A 147 20.14 -6.42 -8.21
C VAL A 147 21.06 -6.07 -9.39
N SER A 148 20.50 -5.95 -10.60
CA SER A 148 21.27 -5.55 -11.79
C SER A 148 21.34 -4.03 -11.97
N HIS A 149 20.40 -3.27 -11.41
CA HIS A 149 20.42 -1.80 -11.44
C HIS A 149 21.66 -1.18 -10.78
N LEU A 150 22.30 -1.91 -9.88
CA LEU A 150 23.46 -1.46 -9.13
C LEU A 150 24.79 -1.59 -9.89
N GLN A 151 24.80 -2.35 -11.00
CA GLN A 151 26.03 -2.59 -11.74
C GLN A 151 26.54 -1.31 -12.41
N GLY A 152 27.85 -1.05 -12.28
CA GLY A 152 28.51 0.10 -12.90
C GLY A 152 28.34 1.43 -12.16
N LYS A 153 27.68 1.46 -11.00
CA LYS A 153 27.54 2.65 -10.15
C LYS A 153 28.69 2.75 -9.15
N ASP A 154 28.94 3.96 -8.63
CA ASP A 154 29.96 4.17 -7.61
C ASP A 154 29.56 3.54 -6.25
N ALA A 155 30.49 3.51 -5.30
CA ALA A 155 30.27 2.85 -4.00
C ALA A 155 29.18 3.53 -3.16
N LEU A 156 29.04 4.86 -3.28
CA LEU A 156 28.06 5.63 -2.53
C LEU A 156 26.65 5.33 -3.06
N GLU A 157 26.45 5.49 -4.37
CA GLU A 157 25.19 5.23 -5.04
C GLU A 157 24.78 3.75 -4.91
N THR A 158 25.74 2.83 -5.02
CA THR A 158 25.49 1.39 -4.83
C THR A 158 24.99 1.10 -3.42
N ARG A 159 25.70 1.58 -2.38
CA ARG A 159 25.32 1.31 -0.98
C ARG A 159 23.99 1.97 -0.61
N ALA A 160 23.75 3.18 -1.09
CA ALA A 160 22.50 3.90 -0.96
C ALA A 160 21.30 3.10 -1.46
N HIS A 161 21.38 2.59 -2.69
CA HIS A 161 20.30 1.84 -3.32
C HIS A 161 20.19 0.41 -2.77
N LEU A 162 21.27 -0.23 -2.33
CA LEU A 162 21.18 -1.52 -1.62
C LEU A 162 20.31 -1.43 -0.37
N LEU A 163 20.39 -0.32 0.37
CA LEU A 163 19.54 -0.09 1.53
C LEU A 163 18.04 0.04 1.17
N VAL A 164 17.70 0.38 -0.09
CA VAL A 164 16.31 0.38 -0.60
C VAL A 164 15.78 -1.04 -0.83
N VAL A 165 16.65 -1.98 -1.16
CA VAL A 165 16.26 -3.38 -1.41
C VAL A 165 15.67 -4.01 -0.15
N LEU A 166 16.20 -3.68 1.02
CA LEU A 166 15.72 -4.21 2.30
C LEU A 166 14.22 -3.93 2.55
N PRO A 167 13.72 -2.67 2.57
CA PRO A 167 12.30 -2.40 2.76
C PRO A 167 11.44 -2.93 1.60
N LEU A 168 11.96 -3.00 0.36
CA LEU A 168 11.23 -3.62 -0.76
C LEU A 168 10.97 -5.11 -0.53
N VAL A 169 12.01 -5.86 -0.16
CA VAL A 169 11.91 -7.30 0.09
C VAL A 169 11.02 -7.56 1.30
N LEU A 170 11.20 -6.82 2.39
CA LEU A 170 10.38 -6.98 3.59
C LEU A 170 8.90 -6.63 3.32
N ALA A 171 8.61 -5.55 2.59
CA ALA A 171 7.24 -5.22 2.18
C ALA A 171 6.64 -6.30 1.27
N GLY A 172 7.42 -6.80 0.30
CA GLY A 172 7.01 -7.90 -0.57
C GLY A 172 6.68 -9.17 0.22
N LEU A 173 7.54 -9.56 1.17
CA LEU A 173 7.30 -10.71 2.06
C LEU A 173 6.05 -10.52 2.90
N VAL A 174 5.86 -9.35 3.50
CA VAL A 174 4.66 -9.02 4.28
C VAL A 174 3.40 -9.18 3.44
N LEU A 175 3.37 -8.61 2.22
CA LEU A 175 2.24 -8.73 1.30
C LEU A 175 1.96 -10.18 0.89
N THR A 176 3.01 -10.98 0.68
CA THR A 176 2.89 -12.42 0.38
C THR A 176 2.32 -13.20 1.57
N ILE A 177 2.80 -12.94 2.79
CA ILE A 177 2.31 -13.61 4.00
C ILE A 177 0.85 -13.23 4.26
N GLU A 178 0.50 -11.95 4.08
CA GLU A 178 -0.88 -11.46 4.21
C GLU A 178 -1.87 -12.17 3.25
N LEU A 179 -1.42 -12.81 2.15
CA LEU A 179 -2.32 -13.55 1.24
C LEU A 179 -2.93 -14.78 1.92
N TRP A 180 -2.16 -15.37 2.83
CA TRP A 180 -2.53 -16.57 3.58
C TRP A 180 -3.07 -16.21 4.96
N PHE A 181 -2.49 -15.17 5.59
CA PHE A 181 -2.80 -14.75 6.96
C PHE A 181 -3.18 -13.26 7.02
N PRO A 182 -4.35 -12.86 6.48
CA PRO A 182 -4.73 -11.44 6.40
C PRO A 182 -5.13 -10.82 7.75
N ASP A 183 -5.48 -11.63 8.75
CA ASP A 183 -5.95 -11.23 10.10
C ASP A 183 -4.78 -11.13 11.10
N GLN A 184 -3.71 -10.44 10.71
CA GLN A 184 -2.50 -10.30 11.52
C GLN A 184 -2.10 -8.82 11.60
N PRO A 185 -2.45 -8.11 12.68
CA PRO A 185 -2.18 -6.67 12.79
C PRO A 185 -0.70 -6.30 12.72
N VAL A 186 0.19 -7.21 13.15
CA VAL A 186 1.64 -7.04 13.04
C VAL A 186 2.06 -6.84 11.57
N LEU A 187 1.46 -7.58 10.63
CA LEU A 187 1.74 -7.44 9.21
C LEU A 187 1.29 -6.07 8.68
N TRP A 188 0.16 -5.55 9.16
CA TRP A 188 -0.34 -4.23 8.74
C TRP A 188 0.59 -3.11 9.18
N VAL A 189 1.10 -3.18 10.42
CA VAL A 189 2.09 -2.22 10.94
C VAL A 189 3.40 -2.33 10.16
N LEU A 190 3.91 -3.54 9.93
CA LEU A 190 5.12 -3.78 9.15
C LEU A 190 4.99 -3.25 7.71
N LYS A 191 3.83 -3.47 7.07
CA LYS A 191 3.53 -2.95 5.74
C LYS A 191 3.61 -1.42 5.72
N ALA A 192 2.96 -0.74 6.65
CA ALA A 192 3.03 0.72 6.76
C ALA A 192 4.46 1.20 6.98
N TRP A 193 5.20 0.55 7.90
CA TRP A 193 6.57 0.93 8.24
C TRP A 193 7.53 0.74 7.07
N MET A 194 7.51 -0.40 6.39
CA MET A 194 8.40 -0.65 5.24
C MET A 194 8.07 0.27 4.06
N THR A 195 6.80 0.61 3.87
CA THR A 195 6.36 1.59 2.84
C THR A 195 6.91 2.99 3.15
N LEU A 196 6.82 3.44 4.41
CA LEU A 196 7.41 4.71 4.86
C LEU A 196 8.95 4.70 4.76
N GLN A 197 9.59 3.58 5.14
CA GLN A 197 11.04 3.43 5.07
C GLN A 197 11.53 3.53 3.64
N PHE A 198 10.85 2.86 2.70
CA PHE A 198 11.14 2.97 1.28
C PHE A 198 11.02 4.43 0.82
N GLY A 199 9.88 5.08 1.05
CA GLY A 199 9.62 6.42 0.53
C GLY A 199 10.59 7.46 1.10
N SER A 200 10.77 7.48 2.42
CA SER A 200 11.65 8.44 3.10
C SER A 200 13.12 8.26 2.73
N TRP A 201 13.60 7.01 2.62
CA TRP A 201 14.96 6.76 2.18
C TRP A 201 15.17 7.10 0.71
N PHE A 202 14.19 6.85 -0.15
CA PHE A 202 14.30 7.18 -1.57
C PHE A 202 14.42 8.70 -1.82
N ILE A 203 13.72 9.53 -1.03
CA ILE A 203 13.92 10.99 -1.03
C ILE A 203 15.34 11.34 -0.56
N GLN A 204 15.82 10.69 0.51
CA GLN A 204 17.16 10.92 1.05
C GLN A 204 18.24 10.64 0.00
N ILE A 205 18.11 9.57 -0.78
CA ILE A 205 18.98 9.25 -1.93
C ILE A 205 19.01 10.39 -2.93
N GLY A 206 17.83 10.89 -3.31
CA GLY A 206 17.72 12.06 -4.17
C GLY A 206 18.54 13.23 -3.63
N SER A 207 18.44 13.50 -2.33
CA SER A 207 19.18 14.60 -1.71
C SER A 207 20.69 14.42 -1.82
N PHE A 208 21.29 13.36 -1.28
CA PHE A 208 22.77 13.31 -1.27
C PHE A 208 23.41 13.12 -2.65
N LEU A 209 22.70 12.54 -3.63
CA LEU A 209 23.24 12.36 -4.99
C LEU A 209 23.10 13.59 -5.89
N TYR A 210 22.01 14.37 -5.74
CA TYR A 210 21.69 15.43 -6.71
C TYR A 210 21.52 16.82 -6.09
N SER A 211 21.10 16.91 -4.82
CA SER A 211 20.81 18.18 -4.16
C SER A 211 21.03 18.06 -2.64
N PRO A 212 22.29 18.07 -2.18
CA PRO A 212 22.59 17.87 -0.77
C PRO A 212 22.01 19.03 0.03
N ILE A 213 21.11 18.73 0.98
CA ILE A 213 20.44 19.75 1.81
C ILE A 213 21.46 20.62 2.56
N THR A 214 22.60 20.05 2.94
CA THR A 214 23.69 20.76 3.64
C THR A 214 24.57 21.61 2.72
N GLY A 215 24.36 21.55 1.40
CA GLY A 215 25.23 22.18 0.40
C GLY A 215 26.56 21.46 0.19
N HIS A 216 26.89 20.44 0.99
CA HIS A 216 28.12 19.67 0.86
C HIS A 216 27.89 18.39 0.05
N PRO A 217 28.58 18.19 -1.08
CA PRO A 217 28.43 16.98 -1.89
C PRO A 217 29.04 15.78 -1.18
N TRP A 218 28.30 14.68 -1.18
CA TRP A 218 28.75 13.39 -0.67
C TRP A 218 29.65 12.72 -1.71
N ARG A 219 30.70 12.05 -1.26
CA ARG A 219 31.67 11.45 -2.17
C ARG A 219 31.96 9.98 -1.85
N ALA A 220 32.01 9.16 -2.88
CA ALA A 220 32.31 7.73 -2.77
C ALA A 220 33.75 7.43 -2.32
N ASP A 221 34.69 8.35 -2.56
CA ASP A 221 36.10 8.24 -2.17
C ASP A 221 36.33 8.57 -0.68
N LYS A 222 35.33 9.13 0.01
CA LYS A 222 35.36 9.40 1.44
C LYS A 222 34.65 8.29 2.21
N PRO A 223 35.39 7.42 2.94
CA PRO A 223 34.76 6.31 3.67
C PRO A 223 33.71 6.77 4.68
N GLY A 224 33.91 7.95 5.29
CA GLY A 224 32.96 8.54 6.24
C GLY A 224 31.57 8.76 5.63
N ASP A 225 31.50 9.38 4.44
CA ASP A 225 30.24 9.64 3.74
C ASP A 225 29.50 8.32 3.46
N VAL A 226 30.22 7.29 3.00
CA VAL A 226 29.63 5.98 2.72
C VAL A 226 29.16 5.26 4.00
N MET A 227 29.85 5.44 5.13
CA MET A 227 29.46 4.87 6.43
C MET A 227 28.21 5.54 7.01
N PHE A 228 28.08 6.86 6.87
CA PHE A 228 26.91 7.60 7.38
C PHE A 228 25.60 7.22 6.71
N LEU A 229 25.63 6.63 5.50
CA LEU A 229 24.42 6.13 4.83
C LEU A 229 23.63 5.17 5.73
N THR A 230 24.29 4.19 6.34
CA THR A 230 23.62 3.22 7.21
C THR A 230 23.12 3.88 8.49
N THR A 231 23.88 4.82 9.05
CA THR A 231 23.46 5.60 10.22
C THR A 231 22.16 6.36 9.95
N PHE A 232 22.09 7.08 8.83
CA PHE A 232 20.88 7.82 8.45
C PHE A 232 19.73 6.88 8.13
N PHE A 233 19.98 5.77 7.46
CA PHE A 233 18.95 4.75 7.22
C PHE A 233 18.33 4.25 8.54
N CYS A 234 19.14 4.00 9.57
CA CYS A 234 18.66 3.63 10.90
C CYS A 234 17.88 4.77 11.60
N TRP A 235 18.29 6.02 11.44
CA TRP A 235 17.51 7.15 11.95
C TRP A 235 16.13 7.24 11.29
N HIS A 236 16.04 6.98 9.98
CA HIS A 236 14.75 6.86 9.28
C HIS A 236 13.90 5.72 9.86
N LEU A 237 14.48 4.56 10.19
CA LEU A 237 13.72 3.46 10.80
C LEU A 237 13.05 3.89 12.10
N ILE A 238 13.81 4.55 12.99
CA ILE A 238 13.31 5.06 14.27
C ILE A 238 12.26 6.15 14.03
N ALA A 239 12.54 7.13 13.18
CA ALA A 239 11.63 8.24 12.89
C ALA A 239 10.30 7.74 12.30
N ASN A 240 10.33 6.77 11.38
CA ASN A 240 9.13 6.18 10.78
C ASN A 240 8.31 5.37 11.79
N ALA A 241 8.95 4.67 12.73
CA ALA A 241 8.25 3.98 13.81
C ALA A 241 7.56 4.97 14.77
N LEU A 242 8.25 6.05 15.14
CA LEU A 242 7.68 7.13 15.96
C LEU A 242 6.53 7.83 15.25
N LEU A 243 6.63 8.04 13.92
CA LEU A 243 5.55 8.61 13.12
C LEU A 243 4.30 7.72 13.15
N ILE A 244 4.44 6.39 13.00
CA ILE A 244 3.32 5.46 13.11
C ILE A 244 2.69 5.53 14.51
N ALA A 245 3.52 5.54 15.56
CA ALA A 245 3.03 5.65 16.94
C ALA A 245 2.29 6.98 17.19
N ALA A 246 2.78 8.08 16.64
CA ALA A 246 2.12 9.38 16.71
C ALA A 246 0.78 9.38 15.98
N ILE A 247 0.71 8.81 14.77
CA ILE A 247 -0.54 8.63 14.01
C ILE A 247 -1.54 7.80 14.82
N TYR A 248 -1.10 6.70 15.42
CA TYR A 248 -1.96 5.88 16.28
C TYR A 248 -2.49 6.67 17.47
N GLY A 249 -1.63 7.42 18.18
CA GLY A 249 -2.03 8.29 19.28
C GLY A 249 -3.05 9.35 18.87
N LEU A 250 -2.87 9.97 17.70
CA LEU A 250 -3.84 10.91 17.13
C LEU A 250 -5.18 10.23 16.82
N CYS A 251 -5.17 9.01 16.26
CA CYS A 251 -6.39 8.23 16.03
C CYS A 251 -7.10 7.87 17.33
N VAL A 252 -6.37 7.52 18.40
CA VAL A 252 -6.94 7.27 19.73
C VAL A 252 -7.64 8.52 20.26
N LEU A 253 -6.95 9.67 20.24
CA LEU A 253 -7.51 10.95 20.70
C LEU A 253 -8.76 11.33 19.90
N TRP A 254 -8.73 11.14 18.58
CA TRP A 254 -9.88 11.38 17.71
C TRP A 254 -11.05 10.45 18.08
N HIS A 255 -10.80 9.16 18.26
CA HIS A 255 -11.82 8.17 18.60
C HIS A 255 -12.44 8.43 19.99
N GLN A 256 -11.65 8.92 20.95
CA GLN A 256 -12.15 9.30 22.28
C GLN A 256 -13.02 10.56 22.24
N ARG A 257 -12.68 11.55 21.40
CA ARG A 257 -13.45 12.80 21.26
C ARG A 257 -14.73 12.63 20.44
N HIS A 258 -14.71 11.71 19.49
CA HIS A 258 -15.86 11.37 18.64
C HIS A 258 -16.19 9.89 18.83
N PRO A 259 -16.70 9.48 20.01
CA PRO A 259 -17.15 8.11 20.19
C PRO A 259 -18.17 7.80 19.09
N PRO A 260 -18.06 6.63 18.43
CA PRO A 260 -19.03 6.26 17.42
C PRO A 260 -20.41 6.33 18.06
N GLN A 261 -21.33 7.11 17.46
CA GLN A 261 -22.73 7.06 17.86
C GLN A 261 -23.13 5.59 17.82
N GLN A 262 -23.37 4.99 18.98
CA GLN A 262 -24.18 3.79 19.09
C GLN A 262 -25.63 4.18 18.75
N GLY A 263 -25.85 4.62 17.51
CA GLY A 263 -27.15 4.87 16.93
C GLY A 263 -27.71 3.53 16.47
N ALA A 264 -28.66 3.00 17.23
CA ALA A 264 -29.55 1.91 16.88
C ALA A 264 -28.95 0.49 16.75
N LYS A 265 -28.37 -0.04 17.83
CA LYS A 265 -28.49 -1.48 18.13
C LYS A 265 -28.83 -1.66 19.60
N GLY A 266 -30.09 -1.94 19.88
CA GLY A 266 -30.55 -2.25 21.23
C GLY A 266 -31.95 -1.79 21.61
N ALA A 267 -32.88 -1.58 20.66
CA ALA A 267 -34.27 -1.91 20.97
C ALA A 267 -34.30 -3.44 21.11
N GLY A 268 -33.92 -3.93 22.30
CA GLY A 268 -34.11 -5.31 22.65
C GLY A 268 -35.59 -5.59 22.46
N TYR A 269 -35.91 -6.57 21.61
CA TYR A 269 -37.19 -7.22 21.70
C TYR A 269 -37.23 -7.83 23.10
N GLN A 270 -37.86 -7.13 24.05
CA GLN A 270 -38.38 -7.80 25.23
C GLN A 270 -39.42 -8.79 24.70
N LEU A 271 -39.12 -10.08 24.78
CA LEU A 271 -40.19 -11.08 24.74
C LEU A 271 -41.13 -10.70 25.89
N CYS A 272 -42.36 -10.36 25.54
CA CYS A 272 -43.44 -10.25 26.51
C CYS A 272 -43.52 -11.61 27.24
N PRO A 273 -43.57 -11.67 28.58
CA PRO A 273 -43.83 -12.92 29.28
C PRO A 273 -45.23 -13.38 28.90
N THR A 274 -45.33 -14.41 28.07
CA THR A 274 -46.59 -15.02 27.67
C THR A 274 -47.14 -15.91 28.77
N ASP A 275 -47.30 -15.40 29.99
CA ASP A 275 -47.88 -16.15 31.12
C ASP A 275 -49.38 -15.90 31.29
N SER A 276 -50.00 -14.96 30.54
CA SER A 276 -51.45 -14.73 30.61
C SER A 276 -52.28 -15.53 29.59
N ALA A 277 -51.66 -16.05 28.52
CA ALA A 277 -52.38 -16.82 27.50
C ALA A 277 -52.64 -18.29 27.89
N SER A 278 -51.89 -18.83 28.86
CA SER A 278 -52.04 -20.24 29.30
C SER A 278 -53.25 -20.45 30.22
N GLU A 279 -53.62 -19.46 31.03
CA GLU A 279 -54.77 -19.58 31.94
C GLU A 279 -56.13 -19.45 31.22
N GLU A 280 -56.25 -18.51 30.27
CA GLU A 280 -57.48 -18.33 29.47
C GLU A 280 -57.75 -19.53 28.54
N LEU A 281 -56.69 -20.13 27.98
CA LEU A 281 -56.81 -21.34 27.15
C LEU A 281 -57.19 -22.59 27.96
N LYS A 282 -56.76 -22.67 29.24
CA LYS A 282 -57.18 -23.75 30.16
C LYS A 282 -58.61 -23.57 30.66
N LYS A 283 -59.07 -22.34 30.87
CA LYS A 283 -60.48 -22.06 31.23
C LYS A 283 -61.45 -22.40 30.10
N THR A 284 -61.09 -22.09 28.85
CA THR A 284 -61.92 -22.42 27.68
C THR A 284 -61.96 -23.93 27.38
N GLN A 285 -60.87 -24.68 27.60
CA GLN A 285 -60.88 -26.15 27.48
C GLN A 285 -61.67 -26.86 28.61
N ARG A 286 -61.77 -26.27 29.80
CA ARG A 286 -62.56 -26.85 30.90
C ARG A 286 -64.07 -26.61 30.73
N SER A 287 -64.46 -25.45 30.20
CA SER A 287 -65.87 -25.12 29.93
C SER A 287 -66.46 -25.87 28.73
N GLY A 288 -65.64 -26.34 27.78
CA GLY A 288 -66.10 -27.09 26.60
C GLY A 288 -66.39 -28.58 26.85
N ARG A 289 -66.14 -29.10 28.06
CA ARG A 289 -66.30 -30.53 28.39
C ARG A 289 -67.50 -30.86 29.28
N GLU A 290 -68.26 -29.86 29.73
CA GLU A 290 -69.46 -30.02 30.58
C GLU A 290 -70.78 -29.69 29.87
N GLY A 291 -70.76 -29.57 28.53
CA GLY A 291 -71.93 -29.17 27.75
C GLY A 291 -72.15 -30.01 26.50
N LEU A 292 -72.43 -31.30 26.65
CA LEU A 292 -73.24 -32.04 25.67
C LEU A 292 -74.14 -33.03 26.42
N PRO A 293 -75.46 -33.03 26.14
CA PRO A 293 -76.43 -33.95 26.75
C PRO A 293 -76.23 -35.41 26.33
#